data_AF-A0A0C9Z5Q3-F1
#
_entry.id   AF-A0A0C9Z5Q3-F1
#
_cell.length_a   1.000
_cell.length_b   1.000
_cell.length_c   1.000
_cell.angle_alpha   90.00
_cell.angle_beta   90.00
_cell.angle_gamma   90.00
#
_symmetry.space_group_name_H-M   'P 1'
#
loop_
_entity.id
_entity.type
_entity.pdbx_description
1 polymer ?
#
loop_
_entity_poly.entity_id
_entity_poly.type
_entity_poly.pdbx_seq_one_letter_code
_entity_poly.pdbx_strand_id
1 'polypeptide(L)'
;NNIDLNLLQRSFVKFTATFPKRLTGVYMALRTRHAPLHHHLHRIGKVPSPHCPHCPDTNETVPHLLLNCPSYRQDRHALTVVLGRKASSLPFLLSNPLATQPLVRFLNAT
;
A
#
# COMPACT_ATOMS: atom_id res chain seq x y z
N ASN A 1 -1.26 -15.74 11.35
CA ASN A 1 -2.05 -14.54 11.71
C ASN A 1 -1.33 -13.76 12.79
N ASN A 2 -0.64 -12.67 12.45
CA ASN A 2 -0.14 -11.70 13.41
C ASN A 2 -0.87 -10.38 13.10
N ILE A 3 -1.88 -10.06 13.90
CA ILE A 3 -2.69 -8.85 13.73
C ILE A 3 -1.88 -7.69 14.30
N ASP A 4 -1.53 -6.71 13.46
CA ASP A 4 -0.81 -5.52 13.90
C ASP A 4 -1.69 -4.74 14.90
N LEU A 5 -1.35 -4.80 16.18
CA LEU A 5 -2.11 -4.16 17.27
C LEU A 5 -2.25 -2.64 17.09
N ASN A 6 -1.38 -1.99 16.29
CA ASN A 6 -1.55 -0.58 15.95
C ASN A 6 -2.78 -0.31 15.08
N LEU A 7 -3.33 -1.32 14.38
CA LEU A 7 -4.60 -1.21 13.64
C LEU A 7 -5.79 -0.98 14.57
N LEU A 8 -5.72 -1.46 15.81
CA LEU A 8 -6.81 -1.42 16.79
C LEU A 8 -6.78 -0.17 17.67
N GLN A 9 -5.78 0.69 17.52
CA GLN A 9 -5.69 1.94 18.28
C GLN A 9 -6.80 2.90 17.86
N ARG A 10 -7.59 3.38 18.84
CA ARG A 10 -8.68 4.35 18.61
C ARG A 10 -8.24 5.60 17.85
N SER A 11 -7.03 6.09 18.11
CA SER A 11 -6.46 7.25 17.42
C SER A 11 -6.29 6.99 15.92
N PHE A 12 -5.80 5.81 15.56
CA PHE A 12 -5.61 5.38 14.17
C PHE A 12 -6.95 5.17 13.44
N VAL A 13 -7.96 4.60 14.12
CA VAL A 13 -9.33 4.46 13.56
C VAL A 13 -9.94 5.84 13.28
N LYS A 14 -9.84 6.79 14.22
CA LYS A 14 -10.31 8.17 14.01
C LYS A 14 -9.58 8.86 12.88
N PHE A 15 -8.26 8.68 12.80
CA PHE A 15 -7.45 9.28 11.75
C PHE A 15 -7.84 8.76 10.36
N THR A 16 -7.99 7.44 10.22
CA THR A 16 -8.34 6.83 8.93
C THR A 16 -9.78 7.08 8.50
N ALA A 17 -10.68 7.44 9.41
CA ALA A 17 -12.03 7.87 9.10
C ALA A 17 -12.09 9.21 8.34
N THR A 18 -11.00 9.98 8.31
CA THR A 18 -10.91 11.24 7.53
C THR A 18 -10.69 10.99 6.04
N PHE A 19 -10.35 9.76 5.63
CA PHE A 19 -10.14 9.41 4.22
C PHE A 19 -11.41 8.80 3.59
N PRO A 20 -11.57 8.90 2.26
CA PRO A 20 -12.59 8.14 1.53
C PRO A 20 -12.55 6.65 1.87
N LYS A 21 -13.73 6.04 2.11
CA LYS A 21 -13.87 4.62 2.52
C LYS A 21 -13.08 3.65 1.63
N ARG A 22 -13.06 3.90 0.31
CA ARG A 22 -12.28 3.11 -0.67
C ARG A 22 -10.80 3.08 -0.30
N LEU A 23 -10.19 4.25 -0.05
CA LEU A 23 -8.77 4.37 0.27
C LEU A 23 -8.43 3.78 1.63
N THR A 24 -9.31 3.97 2.62
CA THR A 24 -9.16 3.32 3.93
C THR A 24 -9.16 1.80 3.78
N GLY A 25 -10.09 1.25 2.98
CA GLY A 25 -10.14 -0.19 2.69
C GLY A 25 -8.85 -0.71 2.05
N VAL A 26 -8.35 -0.04 1.01
CA VAL A 26 -7.10 -0.41 0.34
C VAL A 26 -5.91 -0.33 1.30
N TYR A 27 -5.80 0.73 2.10
CA TYR A 27 -4.74 0.89 3.09
C TYR A 27 -4.74 -0.25 4.11
N MET A 28 -5.89 -0.61 4.67
CA MET A 28 -5.99 -1.74 5.62
C MET A 28 -5.65 -3.07 4.94
N ALA A 29 -6.07 -3.25 3.69
CA ALA A 29 -5.77 -4.44 2.91
C ALA A 29 -4.27 -4.56 2.64
N LEU A 30 -3.56 -3.45 2.40
CA LEU A 30 -2.09 -3.44 2.28
C LEU A 30 -1.41 -3.89 3.58
N ARG A 31 -1.84 -3.35 4.72
CA ARG A 31 -1.28 -3.72 6.05
C ARG A 31 -1.47 -5.19 6.37
N THR A 32 -2.59 -5.76 5.96
CA THR A 32 -2.92 -7.18 6.22
C THR A 32 -2.48 -8.11 5.08
N ARG A 33 -1.84 -7.59 4.02
CA ARG A 33 -1.45 -8.34 2.81
C ARG A 33 -2.62 -8.97 2.04
N HIS A 34 -3.81 -8.39 2.16
CA HIS A 34 -5.01 -8.76 1.40
C HIS A 34 -5.40 -7.69 0.36
N ALA A 35 -4.50 -6.77 0.05
CA ALA A 35 -4.73 -5.78 -0.99
C ALA A 35 -5.05 -6.49 -2.33
N PRO A 36 -6.00 -5.97 -3.12
CA PRO A 36 -6.41 -6.57 -4.39
C PRO A 36 -5.37 -6.34 -5.50
N LEU A 37 -4.11 -6.68 -5.23
CA LEU A 37 -3.02 -6.69 -6.20
C LEU A 37 -3.04 -8.02 -6.95
N HIS A 38 -2.57 -8.05 -8.20
CA HIS A 38 -2.60 -9.23 -9.05
C HIS A 38 -1.97 -10.46 -8.40
N HIS A 39 -0.90 -10.31 -7.63
CA HIS A 39 -0.32 -11.45 -6.90
C HIS A 39 -1.29 -12.06 -5.88
N HIS A 40 -2.06 -11.25 -5.16
CA HIS A 40 -3.08 -11.74 -4.23
C HIS A 40 -4.29 -12.29 -4.99
N LEU A 41 -4.78 -11.55 -5.98
CA LEU A 41 -5.94 -11.94 -6.79
C LEU A 41 -5.70 -13.26 -7.54
N HIS A 42 -4.49 -13.48 -8.05
CA HIS A 42 -4.12 -14.73 -8.70
C HIS A 42 -4.13 -15.90 -7.72
N ARG A 43 -3.60 -15.70 -6.50
CA ARG A 43 -3.61 -16.71 -5.44
C ARG A 43 -5.03 -17.17 -5.08
N ILE A 44 -6.01 -16.28 -5.16
CA ILE A 44 -7.43 -16.59 -4.89
C ILE A 44 -8.24 -16.89 -6.17
N GLY A 45 -7.57 -17.09 -7.31
CA GLY A 45 -8.21 -17.49 -8.58
C GLY A 45 -9.07 -16.41 -9.24
N LYS A 46 -8.85 -15.12 -8.94
CA LYS A 46 -9.63 -14.00 -9.49
C LYS A 46 -9.04 -13.37 -10.75
N VAL A 47 -7.75 -13.59 -11.01
CA VAL A 47 -7.07 -13.13 -12.24
C VAL A 47 -6.17 -14.27 -12.76
N PRO A 48 -5.91 -14.33 -14.08
CA PRO A 48 -5.17 -15.43 -14.69
C PRO A 48 -3.65 -15.37 -14.47
N SER A 49 -3.11 -14.23 -14.03
CA SER A 49 -1.68 -14.05 -13.83
C SER A 49 -1.37 -13.18 -12.61
N PRO A 50 -0.28 -13.46 -11.86
CA PRO A 50 0.16 -12.63 -10.75
C PRO A 50 0.91 -11.36 -11.19
N HIS A 51 1.22 -11.21 -12.48
CA HIS A 51 2.07 -10.14 -13.00
C HIS A 51 1.42 -8.76 -12.93
N CYS A 52 2.23 -7.75 -12.70
CA CYS A 52 1.84 -6.35 -12.75
C CYS A 52 1.35 -5.99 -14.16
N PRO A 53 0.21 -5.28 -14.29
CA PRO A 53 -0.27 -4.80 -15.59
C PRO A 53 0.75 -3.96 -16.37
N HIS A 54 1.67 -3.32 -15.65
CA HIS A 54 2.67 -2.42 -16.24
C HIS A 54 4.08 -3.01 -16.33
N CYS A 55 4.36 -4.12 -15.62
CA CYS A 55 5.65 -4.78 -15.61
C CYS A 55 5.45 -6.24 -15.96
N PRO A 56 5.51 -6.60 -17.25
CA PRO A 56 5.51 -7.99 -17.68
C PRO A 56 6.56 -8.77 -16.86
N ASP A 57 6.22 -10.01 -16.50
CA ASP A 57 7.09 -10.95 -15.79
C ASP A 57 7.47 -10.57 -14.34
N THR A 58 6.88 -9.50 -13.79
CA THR A 58 7.07 -9.12 -12.38
C THR A 58 5.76 -9.21 -11.61
N ASN A 59 5.73 -9.99 -10.53
CA ASN A 59 4.54 -10.12 -9.67
C ASN A 59 4.15 -8.77 -9.03
N GLU A 60 2.86 -8.42 -9.10
CA GLU A 60 2.33 -7.23 -8.43
C GLU A 60 2.16 -7.48 -6.94
N THR A 61 3.25 -7.31 -6.19
CA THR A 61 3.28 -7.46 -4.74
C THR A 61 3.24 -6.10 -4.05
N VAL A 62 2.95 -6.07 -2.73
CA VAL A 62 3.01 -4.82 -1.95
C VAL A 62 4.38 -4.12 -2.05
N PRO A 63 5.54 -4.81 -1.90
CA PRO A 63 6.84 -4.20 -2.16
C PRO A 63 6.97 -3.66 -3.58
N HIS A 64 6.47 -4.39 -4.59
CA HIS A 64 6.55 -3.93 -5.97
C HIS A 64 5.78 -2.62 -6.19
N LEU A 65 4.51 -2.56 -5.77
CA LEU A 65 3.69 -1.35 -5.81
C LEU A 65 4.39 -0.17 -5.12
N LEU A 66 4.78 -0.37 -3.86
CA LEU A 66 5.21 0.73 -2.98
C LEU A 66 6.65 1.18 -3.20
N LEU A 67 7.52 0.35 -3.79
CA LEU A 67 8.95 0.65 -3.88
C LEU A 67 9.52 0.53 -5.31
N ASN A 68 9.04 -0.41 -6.13
CA ASN A 68 9.79 -0.86 -7.30
C ASN A 68 9.13 -0.52 -8.64
N CYS A 69 7.80 -0.50 -8.73
CA CYS A 69 7.08 -0.42 -10.00
C CYS A 69 7.42 0.88 -10.76
N PRO A 70 8.09 0.84 -11.92
CA PRO A 70 8.47 2.05 -12.65
C PRO A 70 7.28 2.95 -13.01
N SER A 71 6.10 2.38 -13.26
CA SER A 71 4.91 3.16 -13.62
C SER A 71 4.42 4.08 -12.50
N TYR A 72 4.58 3.67 -11.24
CA TYR A 72 4.22 4.51 -10.08
C TYR A 72 5.39 5.36 -9.57
N ARG A 73 6.47 5.51 -10.36
CA ARG A 73 7.66 6.26 -9.92
C ARG A 73 7.34 7.73 -9.61
N GLN A 74 6.48 8.36 -10.42
CA GLN A 74 6.08 9.75 -10.21
C GLN A 74 5.26 9.90 -8.93
N ASP A 75 4.30 9.01 -8.68
CA ASP A 75 3.50 9.05 -7.46
C ASP A 75 4.36 8.77 -6.21
N ARG A 76 5.31 7.83 -6.32
CA ARG A 76 6.29 7.55 -5.25
C ARG A 76 7.23 8.72 -4.99
N HIS A 77 7.45 9.60 -5.97
CA HIS A 77 8.27 10.79 -5.75
C HIS A 77 7.64 11.67 -4.68
N ALA A 78 6.31 11.86 -4.68
CA ALA A 78 5.62 12.61 -3.63
C ALA A 78 5.81 11.98 -2.23
N LEU A 79 5.76 10.65 -2.15
CA LEU A 79 6.08 9.91 -0.91
C LEU A 79 7.52 10.20 -0.43
N THR A 80 8.48 10.19 -1.36
CA THR A 80 9.90 10.41 -1.06
C THR A 80 10.19 11.85 -0.67
N VAL A 81 9.54 12.84 -1.29
CA VAL A 81 9.66 14.26 -0.92
C VAL A 81 9.20 14.48 0.53
N VAL A 82 8.09 13.85 0.94
CA VAL A 82 7.53 14.04 2.29
C VAL A 82 8.26 13.23 3.36
N LEU A 83 8.62 11.97 3.06
CA LEU A 83 9.15 11.03 4.06
C LEU A 83 10.68 10.88 4.00
N GLY A 84 11.32 11.45 2.98
CA GLY A 84 12.75 11.33 2.73
C GLY A 84 13.18 9.87 2.62
N ARG A 85 14.31 9.54 3.26
CA ARG A 85 14.87 8.17 3.27
C ARG A 85 13.93 7.13 3.87
N LYS A 86 12.96 7.52 4.70
CA LYS A 86 12.02 6.56 5.31
C LYS A 86 11.01 6.01 4.28
N ALA A 87 10.84 6.66 3.13
CA ALA A 87 9.98 6.19 2.05
C ALA A 87 10.42 4.85 1.44
N SER A 88 11.68 4.44 1.61
CA SER A 88 12.17 3.14 1.13
C SER A 88 11.93 1.98 2.11
N SER A 89 11.42 2.26 3.32
CA SER A 89 11.18 1.26 4.35
C SER A 89 9.73 0.77 4.30
N LEU A 90 9.54 -0.44 3.79
CA LEU A 90 8.21 -1.07 3.75
C LEU A 90 7.55 -1.18 5.14
N PRO A 91 8.26 -1.63 6.21
CA PRO A 91 7.67 -1.64 7.55
C PRO A 91 7.24 -0.26 8.03
N PHE A 92 8.02 0.79 7.71
CA PHE A 92 7.67 2.16 8.08
C PHE A 92 6.39 2.62 7.35
N LEU A 93 6.31 2.41 6.03
CA LEU A 93 5.14 2.78 5.22
C LEU A 93 3.85 2.10 5.71
N LEU A 94 3.93 0.84 6.13
CA LEU A 94 2.76 0.06 6.50
C LEU A 94 2.37 0.21 7.98
N SER A 95 3.28 0.54 8.89
CA SER A 95 2.98 0.53 10.33
C SER A 95 3.11 1.88 11.03
N ASN A 96 3.78 2.88 10.43
CA ASN A 96 3.99 4.16 11.10
C ASN A 96 2.85 5.17 10.79
N PRO A 97 2.22 5.78 11.81
CA PRO A 97 1.16 6.79 11.60
C PRO A 97 1.62 8.00 10.77
N LEU A 98 2.90 8.39 10.85
CA LEU A 98 3.45 9.49 10.05
C LEU A 98 3.45 9.17 8.54
N ALA A 99 3.49 7.89 8.18
CA ALA A 99 3.44 7.45 6.79
C ALA A 99 2.01 7.30 6.27
N THR A 100 0.99 7.23 7.14
CA THR A 100 -0.38 6.90 6.75
C THR A 100 -0.95 7.91 5.75
N GLN A 101 -0.92 9.21 6.04
CA GLN A 101 -1.47 10.21 5.12
C GLN A 101 -0.68 10.30 3.81
N PRO A 102 0.67 10.36 3.80
CA PRO A 102 1.44 10.31 2.56
C PRO A 102 1.16 9.04 1.73
N LEU A 103 1.03 7.89 2.37
CA LEU A 103 0.72 6.62 1.69
C LEU A 103 -0.70 6.64 1.10
N VAL A 104 -1.70 7.14 1.83
CA VAL A 104 -3.06 7.25 1.30
C VAL A 104 -3.12 8.20 0.10
N ARG A 105 -2.35 9.29 0.09
CA ARG A 105 -2.25 10.19 -1.07
C ARG A 105 -1.63 9.48 -2.28
N PHE A 106 -0.57 8.70 -2.07
CA PHE A 106 0.00 7.85 -3.12
C PHE A 106 -1.05 6.89 -3.70
N LEU A 107 -1.78 6.17 -2.84
CA LEU A 107 -2.83 5.21 -3.27
C LEU A 107 -4.00 5.86 -4.00
N ASN A 108 -4.20 7.17 -3.84
CA ASN A 108 -5.22 7.91 -4.57
C ASN A 108 -4.74 8.38 -5.96
N ALA A 109 -3.42 8.44 -6.16
CA ALA A 109 -2.80 8.86 -7.42
C ALA A 109 -2.46 7.67 -8.34
N THR A 110 -2.27 6.48 -7.78
CA THR A 110 -2.11 5.20 -8.50
C THR A 110 -3.43 4.57 -8.90
#